data_AF-A0A645JLM9-F1
#
_entry.id   AF-A0A645JLM9-F1
#
_cell.length_a   1.000
_cell.length_b   1.000
_cell.length_c   1.000
_cell.angle_alpha   90.00
_cell.angle_beta   90.00
_cell.angle_gamma   90.00
#
_symmetry.space_group_name_H-M   'P 1'
#
loop_
_entity.id
_entity.type
_entity.pdbx_description
1 polymer ?
#
loop_
_entity_poly.entity_id
_entity_poly.type
_entity_poly.pdbx_seq_one_letter_code
_entity_poly.pdbx_strand_id
1 'polypeptide(L)'
;MIAIPGSTDAATISAIIADEMAIGMINSKTTAVRVIPVPGKEAGDFVAFGGLFGESAIMPIRNLGKSSRFIQFGGKIPAPIHSLKN
;
A
#
# COMPACT_ATOMS: atom_id res chain seq x y z
N MET A 1 -1.74 2.88 10.35
CA MET A 1 -2.69 1.80 9.97
C MET A 1 -3.70 2.45 9.07
N ILE A 2 -3.85 1.96 7.84
CA ILE A 2 -4.71 2.59 6.83
C ILE A 2 -5.78 1.57 6.45
N ALA A 3 -7.03 1.86 6.78
CA ALA A 3 -8.16 1.01 6.41
C ALA A 3 -8.57 1.30 4.96
N ILE A 4 -8.74 0.24 4.17
CA ILE A 4 -9.08 0.31 2.74
C ILE A 4 -10.24 -0.64 2.42
N PRO A 5 -10.91 -0.49 1.27
CA PRO A 5 -12.03 -1.34 0.88
C PRO A 5 -11.63 -2.81 0.88
N GLY A 6 -12.50 -3.67 1.41
CA GLY A 6 -12.29 -5.12 1.43
C GLY A 6 -12.23 -5.72 0.03
N SER A 7 -12.81 -5.05 -0.96
CA SER A 7 -12.80 -5.40 -2.38
C SER A 7 -11.46 -5.12 -3.09
N THR A 8 -10.48 -4.55 -2.38
CA THR A 8 -9.17 -4.24 -2.98
C THR A 8 -8.39 -5.51 -3.34
N ASP A 9 -8.01 -5.63 -4.60
CA ASP A 9 -7.26 -6.78 -5.09
C ASP A 9 -5.80 -6.80 -4.59
N ALA A 10 -5.24 -8.01 -4.52
CA ALA A 10 -3.89 -8.23 -4.03
C ALA A 10 -2.81 -7.52 -4.86
N ALA A 11 -3.04 -7.31 -6.17
CA ALA A 11 -2.07 -6.63 -7.02
C ALA A 11 -2.04 -5.12 -6.71
N THR A 12 -3.20 -4.49 -6.50
CA THR A 12 -3.26 -3.10 -6.04
C THR A 12 -2.62 -2.92 -4.66
N ILE A 13 -2.85 -3.84 -3.70
CA ILE A 13 -2.14 -3.80 -2.40
C ILE A 13 -0.63 -3.92 -2.58
N SER A 14 -0.18 -4.84 -3.44
CA SER A 14 1.25 -5.03 -3.73
C SER A 14 1.87 -3.79 -4.36
N ALA A 15 1.12 -3.06 -5.20
CA ALA A 15 1.57 -1.81 -5.79
C ALA A 15 1.74 -0.69 -4.76
N ILE A 16 0.81 -0.57 -3.80
CA ILE A 16 0.94 0.38 -2.68
C ILE A 16 2.23 0.08 -1.87
N ILE A 17 2.51 -1.20 -1.63
CA ILE A 17 3.75 -1.62 -0.96
C ILE A 17 4.98 -1.27 -1.79
N ALA A 18 4.93 -1.51 -3.11
CA ALA A 18 6.03 -1.20 -4.02
C ALA A 18 6.35 0.30 -4.07
N ASP A 19 5.33 1.17 -4.09
CA ASP A 19 5.50 2.63 -4.07
C ASP A 19 6.21 3.09 -2.80
N GLU A 20 5.74 2.65 -1.63
CA GLU A 20 6.34 3.04 -0.35
C GLU A 20 7.75 2.48 -0.16
N MET A 21 8.00 1.26 -0.66
CA MET A 21 9.34 0.66 -0.70
C MET A 21 10.27 1.48 -1.61
N ALA A 22 9.80 1.91 -2.77
CA ALA A 22 10.61 2.71 -3.70
C ALA A 22 11.00 4.06 -3.09
N ILE A 23 10.06 4.73 -2.39
CA ILE A 23 10.33 5.97 -1.65
C ILE A 23 11.40 5.75 -0.58
N GLY A 24 11.29 4.69 0.22
CA GLY A 24 12.28 4.37 1.26
C GLY A 24 13.65 4.02 0.68
N MET A 25 13.66 3.18 -0.36
CA MET A 25 14.87 2.71 -1.04
C MET A 25 15.67 3.86 -1.67
N ILE A 26 15.02 4.76 -2.41
CA ILE A 26 15.73 5.86 -3.10
C ILE A 26 16.24 6.92 -2.11
N ASN A 27 15.46 7.21 -1.06
CA ASN A 27 15.77 8.28 -0.11
C ASN A 27 16.58 7.82 1.12
N SER A 28 17.00 6.56 1.18
CA SER A 28 17.66 6.00 2.38
C SER A 28 16.83 6.22 3.65
N LYS A 29 15.51 6.00 3.56
CA LYS A 29 14.57 6.15 4.68
C LYS A 29 13.92 4.81 5.02
N THR A 30 13.73 4.58 6.31
CA THR A 30 12.93 3.46 6.79
C THR A 30 11.46 3.80 6.62
N THR A 31 10.81 3.15 5.65
CA THR A 31 9.38 3.26 5.40
C THR A 31 8.66 1.97 5.75
N ALA A 32 7.35 2.04 6.00
CA ALA A 32 6.55 0.89 6.33
C ALA A 32 5.10 1.05 5.85
N VAL A 33 4.53 -0.03 5.33
CA VAL A 33 3.13 -0.08 4.94
C VAL A 33 2.35 -0.93 5.95
N ARG A 34 1.29 -0.37 6.51
CA ARG A 34 0.31 -1.08 7.34
C ARG A 34 -1.09 -0.78 6.86
N VAL A 35 -1.52 -1.55 5.86
CA VAL A 35 -2.82 -1.45 5.19
C VAL A 35 -3.74 -2.56 5.69
N ILE A 36 -5.02 -2.25 5.86
CA ILE A 36 -6.04 -3.16 6.39
C ILE A 36 -7.22 -3.18 5.42
N PRO A 37 -7.31 -4.20 4.54
CA PRO A 37 -8.52 -4.46 3.78
C PRO A 37 -9.63 -4.90 4.74
N VAL A 38 -10.73 -4.16 4.81
CA VAL A 38 -11.83 -4.46 5.73
C VAL A 38 -12.95 -5.16 4.98
N PRO A 39 -13.19 -6.47 5.21
CA PRO A 39 -14.22 -7.22 4.50
C PRO A 39 -15.61 -6.59 4.66
N GLY A 40 -16.35 -6.50 3.55
CA GLY A 40 -17.72 -5.97 3.54
C GLY A 40 -17.84 -4.46 3.74
N LYS A 41 -16.74 -3.71 3.68
CA LYS A 41 -16.75 -2.23 3.71
C LYS A 41 -16.10 -1.64 2.48
N GLU A 42 -16.62 -0.49 2.08
CA GLU A 42 -16.23 0.29 0.91
C GLU A 42 -15.79 1.70 1.31
N ALA A 43 -15.24 2.46 0.34
CA ALA A 43 -14.72 3.79 0.59
C ALA A 43 -15.81 4.74 1.15
N GLY A 44 -15.46 5.48 2.21
CA GLY A 44 -16.40 6.35 2.92
C GLY A 44 -17.11 5.68 4.10
N ASP A 45 -17.09 4.34 4.20
CA ASP A 45 -17.54 3.64 5.40
C ASP A 45 -16.61 3.90 6.57
N PHE A 46 -17.04 3.47 7.76
CA PHE A 46 -16.26 3.56 9.00
C PHE A 46 -16.09 2.17 9.63
N VAL A 47 -14.90 1.89 10.19
CA VAL A 47 -14.61 0.65 10.92
C VAL A 47 -14.14 0.97 12.34
N ALA A 48 -14.73 0.29 13.32
CA ALA A 48 -14.25 0.28 14.70
C ALA A 48 -13.63 -1.09 14.98
N PHE A 49 -12.33 -1.12 15.27
CA PHE A 49 -11.61 -2.35 15.63
C PHE A 49 -11.72 -2.65 17.13
N GLY A 50 -12.16 -1.66 17.93
CA GLY A 50 -12.41 -1.79 19.36
C GLY A 50 -11.16 -1.65 20.23
N GLY A 51 -11.38 -1.24 21.48
CA GLY A 51 -10.31 -1.09 22.49
C GLY A 51 -9.15 -0.22 22.02
N LEU A 52 -7.92 -0.71 22.19
CA LEU A 52 -6.69 -0.01 21.82
C LEU A 52 -6.43 0.02 20.31
N PHE A 53 -7.16 -0.75 19.51
CA PHE A 53 -7.00 -0.78 18.05
C PHE A 53 -7.70 0.39 17.35
N GLY A 54 -8.55 1.12 18.08
CA GLY A 54 -9.19 2.34 17.60
C GLY A 54 -10.18 2.11 16.46
N GLU A 55 -10.38 3.17 15.69
CA GLU A 55 -11.34 3.23 14.59
C GLU A 55 -10.76 4.06 13.43
N SER A 56 -11.27 3.85 12.22
CA SER A 56 -10.76 4.51 11.02
C SER A 56 -11.84 4.60 9.93
N ALA A 57 -11.80 5.67 9.15
CA ALA A 57 -12.57 5.76 7.92
C ALA A 57 -11.90 4.91 6.81
N ILE A 58 -12.71 4.25 5.99
CA ILE A 58 -12.23 3.48 4.86
C ILE A 58 -11.80 4.44 3.75
N MET A 59 -10.50 4.48 3.44
CA MET A 59 -9.94 5.39 2.45
C MET A 59 -10.22 4.93 1.02
N PRO A 60 -10.57 5.83 0.08
CA PRO A 60 -10.72 5.47 -1.31
C PRO A 60 -9.38 5.10 -1.94
N ILE A 61 -9.38 4.05 -2.76
CA ILE A 61 -8.24 3.68 -3.61
C ILE A 61 -8.54 4.05 -5.05
N ARG A 62 -7.58 4.72 -5.70
CA ARG A 62 -7.66 5.06 -7.13
C ARG A 62 -7.13 3.90 -7.98
N ASN A 63 -7.69 3.74 -9.18
CA ASN A 63 -7.21 2.78 -10.19
C ASN A 63 -7.18 1.32 -9.71
N LEU A 64 -8.23 0.89 -8.99
CA LEU A 64 -8.39 -0.50 -8.52
C LEU A 64 -8.24 -1.51 -9.68
N GLY A 65 -7.52 -2.60 -9.45
CA GLY A 65 -7.33 -3.67 -10.44
C GLY A 65 -6.46 -3.32 -11.64
N LYS A 66 -5.78 -2.16 -11.66
CA LYS A 66 -4.93 -1.74 -12.80
C LYS A 66 -3.46 -2.13 -12.65
N SER A 67 -3.04 -2.60 -11.47
CA SER A 67 -1.62 -2.85 -11.17
C SER A 67 -1.13 -4.25 -11.55
N SER A 68 -2.01 -5.17 -11.94
CA SER A 68 -1.68 -6.58 -12.17
C SER A 68 -0.52 -6.80 -13.12
N ARG A 69 -0.46 -6.08 -14.25
CA ARG A 69 0.62 -6.21 -15.23
C ARG A 69 2.00 -5.89 -14.62
N PHE A 70 2.09 -4.83 -13.83
CA PHE A 70 3.35 -4.40 -13.24
C PHE A 70 3.82 -5.37 -12.15
N ILE A 71 2.91 -5.78 -11.27
CA ILE A 71 3.21 -6.70 -10.17
C ILE A 71 3.62 -8.09 -10.68
N GLN A 72 3.02 -8.55 -11.78
CA GLN A 72 3.34 -9.85 -12.37
C GLN A 72 4.73 -9.91 -13.03
N PHE A 73 5.42 -8.78 -13.24
CA PHE A 73 6.82 -8.85 -13.72
C PHE A 73 7.73 -9.61 -12.77
N GLY A 74 7.42 -9.61 -11.46
CA GLY A 74 8.19 -10.34 -10.46
C GLY A 74 9.68 -9.96 -10.45
N GLY A 75 10.53 -10.88 -9.97
CA GLY A 75 11.97 -10.69 -9.97
C GLY A 75 12.47 -9.75 -8.85
N LYS A 76 13.52 -8.99 -9.14
CA LYS A 76 14.24 -8.15 -8.16
C LYS A 76 14.44 -6.74 -8.70
N ILE A 77 14.03 -5.74 -7.92
CA ILE A 77 14.40 -4.33 -8.18
C ILE A 77 15.85 -4.14 -7.71
N PRO A 78 16.78 -3.70 -8.59
CA PRO A 78 18.18 -3.52 -8.23
C PRO A 78 18.37 -2.35 -7.26
N ALA A 79 19.53 -2.32 -6.60
CA ALA A 79 19.88 -1.24 -5.70
C ALA A 79 20.00 0.10 -6.45
N PRO A 80 19.66 1.24 -5.81
CA PRO A 80 19.79 2.55 -6.42
C PRO A 80 21.26 2.92 -6.64
N ILE A 81 21.55 3.69 -7.70
CA ILE A 81 22.90 4.17 -7.98
C ILE A 81 23.28 5.25 -6.95
N HIS A 82 24.30 4.97 -6.15
CA HIS A 82 24.79 5.92 -5.14
C HIS A 82 25.50 7.14 -5.75
N SER A 83 26.11 7.00 -6.93
CA SER A 83 26.82 8.09 -7.62
C SER A 83 25.93 9.23 -8.12
N LEU A 84 24.60 9.06 -8.15
CA LEU A 84 23.64 10.09 -8.56
C LEU A 84 23.10 10.92 -7.38
N LYS A 85 23.71 10.79 -6.21
CA LYS A 85 23.42 11.63 -5.04
C LYS A 85 24.45 12.76 -5.04
N ASN A 86 24.00 14.02 -5.19
CA ASN A 86 24.84 15.21 -5.06
C ASN A 86 25.45 15.33 -3.66
#